data_AF-A0A024U8G3-F1
#
_entry.id   AF-A0A024U8G3-F1
#
_cell.length_a   1.000
_cell.length_b   1.000
_cell.length_c   1.000
_cell.angle_alpha   90.00
_cell.angle_beta   90.00
_cell.angle_gamma   90.00
#
_symmetry.space_group_name_H-M   'P 1'
#
loop_
_entity.id
_entity.type
_entity.pdbx_description
1 polymer ?
#
loop_
_entity_poly.entity_id
_entity_poly.type
_entity_poly.pdbx_seq_one_letter_code
_entity_poly.pdbx_strand_id
1 'polypeptide(L)'
;MLWRNGVKFQHLHNFLTCLNRATWSLPSRNPLRQSPRHDDVPDDHCVLNTGTIVVGKTRVLGDHRSIMVELEMGSQATTRRFIVESDMYGTYLTRFVPTDEVQVFYIKGPVRWSVWPSHAAPPVEAAGAIPVNSCLSTSATVTCREGTFVRVQGSSHWLCLDPASMEKLALETVSRTYLLSTEATQRANACVCFSHALSTLPLRSIVKTKRILAGVEPTTVLTVDDTWVSLPHRSTHRPKSVPPAGRLIQLCLQENVYVVVLNEVHEDGDALSQFHVTSHVPDALTRELDACRASGQPIERVALGADGAWYLSYMTRAGRVKRCSSNTLIAAYRDLHIRGIKRARDSVVREYQGNPELIQALTKPLQGYGDVVAVRCTERRSFVVLFDYTFVASPDIPELLTATLQQFYDKHGKLRQNRDRLIAKFHRVRRES
;
A
#
# COMPACT_ATOMS: atom_id res chain seq x y z
N MET A 1 -20.08 -66.92 64.22
CA MET A 1 -20.48 -65.69 64.97
C MET A 1 -19.81 -64.52 64.27
N LEU A 2 -20.55 -63.69 63.52
CA LEU A 2 -21.10 -62.37 63.94
C LEU A 2 -19.97 -61.38 64.30
N TRP A 3 -19.84 -60.15 63.78
CA TRP A 3 -20.57 -59.32 62.82
C TRP A 3 -19.82 -57.96 62.67
N ARG A 4 -19.97 -57.27 61.52
CA ARG A 4 -19.98 -55.78 61.29
C ARG A 4 -18.69 -54.94 61.49
N ASN A 5 -18.48 -53.79 60.83
CA ASN A 5 -18.96 -53.12 59.60
C ASN A 5 -18.19 -51.78 59.46
N GLY A 6 -17.99 -51.30 58.23
CA GLY A 6 -17.85 -49.86 57.87
C GLY A 6 -16.46 -49.43 57.37
N VAL A 7 -16.27 -48.69 56.27
CA VAL A 7 -17.15 -47.80 55.47
C VAL A 7 -16.46 -47.46 54.10
N LYS A 8 -17.20 -47.62 52.99
CA LYS A 8 -17.43 -46.74 51.78
C LYS A 8 -16.25 -46.26 50.88
N PHE A 9 -16.34 -46.06 49.55
CA PHE A 9 -17.25 -46.28 48.40
C PHE A 9 -16.36 -46.09 47.14
N GLN A 10 -16.13 -47.08 46.28
CA GLN A 10 -16.75 -47.34 44.97
C GLN A 10 -16.69 -46.21 43.90
N HIS A 11 -15.92 -46.50 42.84
CA HIS A 11 -15.70 -45.72 41.62
C HIS A 11 -17.00 -45.42 40.85
N LEU A 12 -17.09 -44.22 40.26
CA LEU A 12 -18.05 -43.88 39.22
C LEU A 12 -17.32 -43.19 38.06
N HIS A 13 -17.23 -43.91 36.93
CA HIS A 13 -16.90 -43.41 35.60
C HIS A 13 -18.18 -42.80 35.03
N ASN A 14 -18.17 -41.51 34.67
CA ASN A 14 -19.30 -40.88 34.00
C ASN A 14 -19.07 -40.87 32.49
N PHE A 15 -20.03 -41.45 31.76
CA PHE A 15 -20.10 -41.55 30.31
C PHE A 15 -20.78 -40.31 29.71
N LEU A 16 -20.32 -39.84 28.55
CA LEU A 16 -20.97 -38.78 27.78
C LEU A 16 -21.13 -39.21 26.32
N THR A 17 -22.35 -39.05 25.80
CA THR A 17 -22.76 -39.45 24.44
C THR A 17 -23.08 -38.21 23.59
N CYS A 18 -22.58 -38.15 22.35
CA CYS A 18 -23.01 -37.18 21.35
C CYS A 18 -24.20 -37.74 20.55
N LEU A 19 -25.26 -36.96 20.32
CA LEU A 19 -26.47 -37.40 19.61
C LEU A 19 -26.58 -36.72 18.24
N ASN A 20 -26.78 -37.51 17.19
CA ASN A 20 -27.32 -37.04 15.90
C ASN A 20 -28.84 -37.13 15.98
N ARG A 21 -29.56 -36.02 15.76
CA ARG A 21 -31.02 -36.06 15.61
C ARG A 21 -31.46 -35.77 14.19
N ALA A 22 -32.27 -36.71 13.70
CA ALA A 22 -32.95 -36.73 12.42
C ALA A 22 -33.78 -35.47 12.15
N THR A 23 -33.86 -35.15 10.87
CA THR A 23 -34.75 -34.16 10.24
C THR A 23 -36.20 -34.32 10.68
N TRP A 24 -36.83 -33.23 11.13
CA TRP A 24 -38.28 -33.14 11.30
C TRP A 24 -38.87 -32.35 10.12
N SER A 25 -39.65 -33.04 9.29
CA SER A 25 -40.59 -32.44 8.34
C SER A 25 -41.89 -32.08 9.05
N LEU A 26 -42.44 -30.90 8.75
CA LEU A 26 -43.79 -30.46 9.18
C LEU A 26 -44.88 -31.18 8.36
N PRO A 27 -46.12 -31.28 8.86
CA PRO A 27 -47.03 -32.38 8.56
C PRO A 27 -47.91 -32.14 7.32
N SER A 28 -48.13 -33.18 6.51
CA SER A 28 -49.35 -33.31 5.74
C SER A 28 -49.83 -34.77 5.65
N ARG A 29 -51.04 -34.98 6.16
CA ARG A 29 -52.04 -36.05 5.89
C ARG A 29 -51.55 -37.50 5.68
N ASN A 30 -51.88 -38.34 6.68
CA ASN A 30 -51.99 -39.80 6.66
C ASN A 30 -52.93 -40.34 5.53
N PRO A 31 -53.01 -41.66 5.24
CA PRO A 31 -52.26 -42.80 5.81
C PRO A 31 -51.77 -43.84 4.76
N LEU A 32 -50.84 -44.73 5.16
CA LEU A 32 -50.96 -46.21 5.05
C LEU A 32 -49.59 -46.89 5.16
N ARG A 33 -49.53 -47.85 6.10
CA ARG A 33 -48.76 -49.11 6.06
C ARG A 33 -47.25 -49.02 5.79
N GLN A 34 -46.49 -49.11 6.87
CA GLN A 34 -45.70 -50.29 7.27
C GLN A 34 -44.63 -49.83 8.26
N SER A 35 -44.63 -50.40 9.48
CA SER A 35 -43.48 -50.30 10.36
C SER A 35 -42.29 -51.00 9.73
N PRO A 36 -41.13 -50.35 9.52
CA PRO A 36 -39.87 -51.04 9.45
C PRO A 36 -39.37 -51.25 10.88
N ARG A 37 -38.80 -52.43 11.07
CA ARG A 37 -38.29 -52.96 12.33
C ARG A 37 -37.17 -52.07 12.88
N HIS A 38 -37.11 -52.01 14.20
CA HIS A 38 -35.87 -51.83 14.95
C HIS A 38 -34.80 -52.74 14.33
N ASP A 39 -33.57 -52.26 14.21
CA ASP A 39 -32.37 -52.93 13.66
C ASP A 39 -32.07 -52.54 12.21
N ASP A 40 -31.34 -51.42 12.05
CA ASP A 40 -30.34 -51.14 10.98
C ASP A 40 -30.12 -49.61 10.80
N VAL A 41 -29.62 -48.94 11.84
CA VAL A 41 -29.00 -47.62 11.69
C VAL A 41 -27.63 -47.68 12.39
N PRO A 42 -26.51 -47.38 11.70
CA PRO A 42 -25.22 -47.28 12.36
C PRO A 42 -25.25 -46.07 13.30
N ASP A 43 -25.33 -46.39 14.59
CA ASP A 43 -25.24 -45.47 15.71
C ASP A 43 -23.78 -45.00 15.81
N ASP A 44 -23.42 -44.03 14.97
CA ASP A 44 -22.07 -43.44 14.90
C ASP A 44 -21.85 -42.49 16.10
N HIS A 45 -21.77 -43.08 17.30
CA HIS A 45 -21.49 -42.38 18.54
C HIS A 45 -20.00 -42.04 18.62
N CYS A 46 -19.67 -40.76 18.54
CA CYS A 46 -18.31 -40.28 18.79
C CYS A 46 -18.15 -39.93 20.28
N VAL A 47 -17.26 -40.64 20.97
CA VAL A 47 -16.90 -40.35 22.37
C VAL A 47 -15.77 -39.32 22.38
N LEU A 48 -15.97 -38.23 23.12
CA LEU A 48 -14.94 -37.24 23.36
C LEU A 48 -14.26 -37.52 24.70
N ASN A 49 -12.94 -37.50 24.71
CA ASN A 49 -12.17 -37.69 25.93
C ASN A 49 -12.41 -36.54 26.91
N THR A 50 -12.39 -36.83 28.21
CA THR A 50 -12.43 -35.81 29.26
C THR A 50 -11.27 -34.83 29.06
N GLY A 51 -11.54 -33.52 29.21
CA GLY A 51 -10.58 -32.45 28.91
C GLY A 51 -10.57 -32.00 27.45
N THR A 52 -11.41 -32.57 26.58
CA THR A 52 -11.57 -32.06 25.21
C THR A 52 -12.38 -30.76 25.21
N ILE A 53 -11.77 -29.71 24.68
CA ILE A 53 -12.44 -28.42 24.47
C ILE A 53 -13.06 -28.42 23.07
N VAL A 54 -14.35 -28.06 23.01
CA VAL A 54 -15.14 -27.97 21.78
C VAL A 54 -15.72 -26.57 21.62
N VAL A 55 -16.04 -26.19 20.38
CA VAL A 55 -16.67 -24.91 20.08
C VAL A 55 -18.16 -25.14 19.85
N GLY A 56 -19.00 -24.48 20.65
CA GLY A 56 -20.45 -24.53 20.53
C GLY A 56 -21.00 -23.36 19.72
N LYS A 57 -21.93 -23.63 18.81
CA LYS A 57 -22.61 -22.64 17.97
C LYS A 57 -23.92 -22.16 18.60
N THR A 58 -24.81 -23.10 18.93
CA THR A 58 -26.11 -22.79 19.53
C THR A 58 -26.47 -23.80 20.61
N ARG A 59 -27.28 -23.35 21.57
CA ARG A 59 -27.92 -24.23 22.56
C ARG A 59 -29.28 -24.66 22.03
N VAL A 60 -29.57 -25.95 22.15
CA VAL A 60 -30.82 -26.56 21.72
C VAL A 60 -31.38 -27.38 22.89
N LEU A 61 -32.70 -27.36 23.05
CA LEU A 61 -33.37 -28.22 24.01
C LEU A 61 -33.54 -29.61 23.40
N GLY A 62 -32.94 -30.63 24.00
CA GLY A 62 -33.11 -32.03 23.63
C GLY A 62 -34.34 -32.64 24.30
N ASP A 63 -34.68 -33.89 23.93
CA ASP A 63 -35.74 -34.60 24.65
C ASP A 63 -35.30 -34.90 26.09
N HIS A 64 -36.29 -35.02 26.98
CA HIS A 64 -36.10 -35.31 28.40
C HIS A 64 -35.40 -34.20 29.21
N ARG A 65 -35.64 -32.92 28.87
CA ARG A 65 -35.10 -31.74 29.58
C ARG A 65 -33.56 -31.66 29.54
N SER A 66 -32.94 -32.28 28.54
CA SER A 66 -31.51 -32.15 28.29
C SER A 66 -31.23 -30.83 27.57
N ILE A 67 -30.16 -30.15 27.95
CA ILE A 67 -29.59 -29.02 27.20
C ILE A 67 -28.46 -29.58 26.36
N MET A 68 -28.58 -29.39 25.04
CA MET A 68 -27.58 -29.79 24.06
C MET A 68 -26.92 -28.57 23.43
N VAL A 69 -25.68 -28.73 23.01
CA VAL A 69 -24.93 -27.71 22.28
C VAL A 69 -24.60 -28.23 20.90
N GLU A 70 -25.05 -27.52 19.86
CA GLU A 70 -24.64 -27.76 18.48
C GLU A 70 -23.17 -27.35 18.32
N LEU A 71 -22.33 -28.23 17.80
CA LEU A 71 -20.90 -27.97 17.60
C LEU A 71 -20.64 -27.14 16.35
N GLU A 72 -19.74 -26.16 16.45
CA GLU A 72 -19.19 -25.43 15.31
C GLU A 72 -18.17 -26.33 14.60
N MET A 73 -18.65 -27.13 13.66
CA MET A 73 -17.81 -27.86 12.71
C MET A 73 -17.68 -26.94 11.48
N GLY A 74 -16.45 -26.66 11.01
CA GLY A 74 -16.20 -25.71 9.92
C GLY A 74 -17.06 -25.91 8.66
N SER A 75 -17.00 -25.00 7.70
CA SER A 75 -17.93 -24.88 6.56
C SER A 75 -18.07 -26.11 5.64
N GLN A 76 -17.30 -27.18 5.85
CA GLN A 76 -17.35 -28.43 5.10
C GLN A 76 -18.11 -29.56 5.81
N ALA A 77 -18.62 -29.37 7.04
CA ALA A 77 -19.36 -30.40 7.75
C ALA A 77 -20.81 -30.49 7.23
N THR A 78 -21.16 -31.62 6.62
CA THR A 78 -22.51 -31.90 6.11
C THR A 78 -23.50 -32.34 7.20
N THR A 79 -22.99 -32.78 8.36
CA THR A 79 -23.80 -33.30 9.47
C THR A 79 -23.65 -32.41 10.69
N ARG A 80 -24.79 -31.95 11.23
CA ARG A 80 -24.83 -31.25 12.53
C ARG A 80 -24.49 -32.21 13.65
N ARG A 81 -23.59 -31.82 14.53
CA ARG A 81 -23.18 -32.64 15.69
C ARG A 81 -23.58 -31.93 16.98
N PHE A 82 -24.01 -32.69 17.98
CA PHE A 82 -24.45 -32.14 19.26
C PHE A 82 -23.75 -32.85 20.42
N ILE A 83 -23.48 -32.09 21.47
CA ILE A 83 -22.98 -32.61 22.76
C ILE A 83 -23.97 -32.27 23.87
N VAL A 84 -24.14 -33.17 24.84
CA VAL A 84 -24.96 -32.92 26.03
C VAL A 84 -24.20 -32.00 26.98
N GLU A 85 -24.79 -30.84 27.27
CA GLU A 85 -24.27 -29.89 28.25
C GLU A 85 -24.74 -30.24 29.66
N SER A 86 -26.04 -30.48 29.81
CA SER A 86 -26.64 -30.88 31.08
C SER A 86 -27.92 -31.68 30.85
N ASP A 87 -28.23 -32.57 31.78
CA ASP A 87 -29.48 -33.31 31.81
C ASP A 87 -30.00 -33.44 33.26
N MET A 88 -30.93 -34.35 33.49
CA MET A 88 -31.48 -34.63 34.82
C MET A 88 -30.47 -35.19 35.83
N TYR A 89 -29.31 -35.66 35.38
CA TYR A 89 -28.27 -36.28 36.20
C TYR A 89 -27.11 -35.33 36.51
N GLY A 90 -26.93 -34.25 35.73
CA GLY A 90 -25.98 -33.20 36.07
C GLY A 90 -25.55 -32.31 34.91
N THR A 91 -24.49 -31.55 35.14
CA THR A 91 -23.81 -30.72 34.14
C THR A 91 -22.47 -31.34 33.79
N TYR A 92 -22.20 -31.44 32.49
CA TYR A 92 -21.06 -32.17 31.95
C TYR A 92 -20.04 -31.28 31.25
N LEU A 93 -20.43 -30.07 30.88
CA LEU A 93 -19.55 -29.10 30.21
C LEU A 93 -19.25 -27.92 31.13
N THR A 94 -18.00 -27.48 31.08
CA THR A 94 -17.58 -26.20 31.64
C THR A 94 -17.51 -25.17 30.53
N ARG A 95 -18.18 -24.02 30.72
CA ARG A 95 -18.21 -22.96 29.72
C ARG A 95 -17.02 -22.02 29.86
N PHE A 96 -16.30 -21.82 28.77
CA PHE A 96 -15.30 -20.77 28.63
C PHE A 96 -15.89 -19.60 27.84
N VAL A 97 -15.53 -18.37 28.23
CA VAL A 97 -15.88 -17.16 27.49
C VAL A 97 -14.66 -16.75 26.67
N PRO A 98 -14.69 -16.85 25.33
CA PRO A 98 -13.59 -16.38 24.51
C PRO A 98 -13.46 -14.86 24.63
N THR A 99 -12.22 -14.38 24.63
CA THR A 99 -11.94 -12.95 24.50
C THR A 99 -11.80 -12.62 23.02
N ASP A 100 -12.74 -11.83 22.49
CA ASP A 100 -12.72 -11.38 21.10
C ASP A 100 -11.81 -10.16 20.95
N GLU A 101 -10.52 -10.42 20.80
CA GLU A 101 -9.52 -9.39 20.56
C GLU A 101 -8.65 -9.78 19.37
N VAL A 102 -8.42 -8.82 18.46
CA VAL A 102 -7.49 -9.03 17.36
C VAL A 102 -6.07 -8.94 17.88
N GLN A 103 -5.38 -10.08 17.92
CA GLN A 103 -3.98 -10.17 18.29
C GLN A 103 -3.17 -10.68 17.09
N VAL A 104 -1.92 -10.22 16.99
CA VAL A 104 -1.00 -10.70 15.95
C VAL A 104 0.21 -11.38 16.57
N PHE A 105 0.60 -12.49 15.97
CA PHE A 105 1.77 -13.27 16.37
C PHE A 105 2.76 -13.40 15.22
N TYR A 106 4.05 -13.30 15.54
CA TYR A 106 5.15 -13.69 14.68
C TYR A 106 5.48 -15.16 14.89
N ILE A 107 5.63 -15.89 13.78
CA ILE A 107 5.84 -17.34 13.78
C ILE A 107 7.34 -17.62 13.68
N LYS A 108 7.95 -18.04 14.79
CA LYS A 108 9.38 -18.37 14.92
C LYS A 108 9.68 -19.84 14.63
N GLY A 109 8.69 -20.71 14.78
CA GLY A 109 8.83 -22.15 14.64
C GLY A 109 7.54 -22.81 14.16
N PRO A 110 7.55 -24.14 13.97
CA PRO A 110 6.38 -24.89 13.56
C PRO A 110 5.23 -24.74 14.57
N VAL A 111 4.04 -24.40 14.08
CA VAL A 111 2.83 -24.29 14.90
C VAL A 111 1.80 -25.31 14.42
N ARG A 112 1.21 -26.03 15.36
CA ARG A 112 0.11 -26.97 15.08
C ARG A 112 -1.22 -26.24 15.11
N TRP A 113 -2.07 -26.58 14.16
CA TRP A 113 -3.45 -26.10 14.12
C TRP A 113 -4.44 -27.26 14.18
N SER A 114 -5.66 -26.93 14.60
CA SER A 114 -6.76 -27.88 14.74
C SER A 114 -8.11 -27.22 14.45
N VAL A 115 -9.15 -28.03 14.32
CA VAL A 115 -10.54 -27.55 14.12
C VAL A 115 -11.20 -27.08 15.43
N TRP A 116 -10.66 -27.45 16.59
CA TRP A 116 -11.15 -27.02 17.90
C TRP A 116 -9.98 -26.83 18.89
N PRO A 117 -10.12 -25.99 19.92
CA PRO A 117 -9.03 -25.56 20.79
C PRO A 117 -8.65 -26.62 21.86
N SER A 118 -8.21 -27.80 21.44
CA SER A 118 -7.83 -28.90 22.35
C SER A 118 -6.54 -29.58 21.92
N HIS A 119 -5.72 -30.01 22.89
CA HIS A 119 -4.56 -30.89 22.63
C HIS A 119 -4.95 -32.27 22.12
N ALA A 120 -6.17 -32.72 22.43
CA ALA A 120 -6.73 -33.98 21.92
C ALA A 120 -7.26 -33.85 20.48
N ALA A 121 -7.28 -32.64 19.91
CA ALA A 121 -7.70 -32.43 18.54
C ALA A 121 -6.67 -33.04 17.57
N PRO A 122 -7.10 -33.85 16.58
CA PRO A 122 -6.19 -34.25 15.53
C PRO A 122 -5.70 -33.00 14.77
N PRO A 123 -4.40 -32.89 14.47
CA PRO A 123 -3.90 -31.82 13.62
C PRO A 123 -4.53 -31.96 12.23
N VAL A 124 -4.90 -30.83 11.62
CA VAL A 124 -5.41 -30.86 10.23
C VAL A 124 -4.22 -31.10 9.31
N GLU A 125 -4.11 -32.31 8.74
CA GLU A 125 -3.03 -32.71 7.82
C GLU A 125 -3.09 -32.02 6.46
N ALA A 126 -4.24 -31.46 6.08
CA ALA A 126 -4.46 -30.86 4.77
C ALA A 126 -4.13 -29.36 4.74
N ALA A 127 -3.15 -29.01 3.89
CA ALA A 127 -2.81 -27.68 3.37
C ALA A 127 -1.89 -26.77 4.23
N GLY A 128 -0.62 -27.18 4.34
CA GLY A 128 0.53 -26.27 4.48
C GLY A 128 0.82 -25.81 5.90
N ALA A 129 2.00 -26.15 6.42
CA ALA A 129 2.48 -25.57 7.67
C ALA A 129 2.46 -24.03 7.61
N ILE A 130 2.09 -23.36 8.71
CA ILE A 130 2.24 -21.91 8.80
C ILE A 130 3.70 -21.58 8.54
N PRO A 131 4.03 -20.74 7.53
CA PRO A 131 5.41 -20.43 7.24
C PRO A 131 6.09 -19.80 8.45
N VAL A 132 7.27 -20.31 8.78
CA VAL A 132 8.17 -19.63 9.71
C VAL A 132 8.55 -18.27 9.10
N ASN A 133 8.77 -17.28 9.97
CA ASN A 133 9.00 -15.88 9.62
C ASN A 133 7.78 -15.17 8.99
N SER A 134 6.57 -15.59 9.36
CA SER A 134 5.33 -14.93 8.96
C SER A 134 4.59 -14.29 10.14
N CYS A 135 3.72 -13.33 9.84
CA CYS A 135 2.80 -12.73 10.81
C CYS A 135 1.43 -13.36 10.65
N LEU A 136 0.75 -13.66 11.76
CA LEU A 136 -0.57 -14.26 11.80
C LEU A 136 -1.50 -13.43 12.67
N SER A 137 -2.67 -13.07 12.16
CA SER A 137 -3.70 -12.43 12.97
C SER A 137 -4.73 -13.42 13.49
N THR A 138 -5.21 -13.17 14.70
CA THR A 138 -6.16 -14.00 15.45
C THR A 138 -7.37 -13.16 15.83
N SER A 139 -8.53 -13.79 16.07
CA SER A 139 -9.79 -13.09 16.37
C SER A 139 -10.36 -13.39 17.74
N ALA A 140 -9.95 -14.50 18.36
CA ALA A 140 -10.45 -14.94 19.66
C ALA A 140 -9.36 -15.67 20.43
N THR A 141 -9.37 -15.52 21.75
CA THR A 141 -8.46 -16.22 22.67
C THR A 141 -9.26 -16.94 23.76
N VAL A 142 -8.89 -18.18 24.05
CA VAL A 142 -9.44 -18.98 25.15
C VAL A 142 -8.29 -19.46 26.02
N THR A 143 -8.34 -19.13 27.31
CA THR A 143 -7.38 -19.62 28.30
C THR A 143 -8.07 -20.60 29.23
N CYS A 144 -7.47 -21.77 29.38
CA CYS A 144 -7.95 -22.88 30.20
C CYS A 144 -6.78 -23.47 31.00
N ARG A 145 -7.03 -24.54 31.77
CA ARG A 145 -5.96 -25.19 32.56
C ARG A 145 -4.93 -25.87 31.67
N GLU A 146 -5.36 -26.33 30.50
CA GLU A 146 -4.61 -27.10 29.54
C GLU A 146 -3.72 -26.21 28.65
N GLY A 147 -3.98 -24.91 28.59
CA GLY A 147 -3.20 -23.96 27.81
C GLY A 147 -4.00 -22.74 27.34
N THR A 148 -3.39 -21.95 26.47
CA THR A 148 -4.07 -20.85 25.77
C THR A 148 -4.19 -21.18 24.29
N PHE A 149 -5.40 -21.05 23.77
CA PHE A 149 -5.71 -21.32 22.37
C PHE A 149 -6.21 -20.04 21.69
N VAL A 150 -5.81 -19.85 20.44
CA VAL A 150 -6.20 -18.69 19.63
C VAL A 150 -6.85 -19.12 18.33
N ARG A 151 -7.92 -18.44 17.94
CA ARG A 151 -8.60 -18.67 16.66
C ARG A 151 -7.99 -17.81 15.58
N VAL A 152 -7.62 -18.41 14.45
CA VAL A 152 -7.10 -17.70 13.28
C VAL A 152 -8.19 -16.78 12.71
N GLN A 153 -7.85 -15.49 12.50
CA GLN A 153 -8.80 -14.52 11.98
C GLN A 153 -9.26 -14.89 10.57
N GLY A 154 -10.57 -14.87 10.33
CA GLY A 154 -11.17 -15.23 9.04
C GLY A 154 -11.23 -16.75 8.77
N SER A 155 -11.04 -17.57 9.81
CA SER A 155 -10.92 -19.02 9.71
C SER A 155 -11.62 -19.74 10.89
N SER A 156 -11.92 -21.03 10.74
CA SER A 156 -12.41 -21.90 11.82
C SER A 156 -11.28 -22.63 12.56
N HIS A 157 -10.03 -22.37 12.19
CA HIS A 157 -8.86 -23.06 12.76
C HIS A 157 -8.40 -22.42 14.06
N TRP A 158 -7.95 -23.27 14.99
CA TRP A 158 -7.42 -22.92 16.29
C TRP A 158 -5.96 -23.33 16.41
N LEU A 159 -5.20 -22.59 17.21
CA LEU A 159 -3.78 -22.81 17.48
C LEU A 159 -3.58 -22.89 18.99
N CYS A 160 -2.67 -23.78 19.42
CA CYS A 160 -2.14 -23.71 20.78
C CYS A 160 -1.03 -22.65 20.81
N LEU A 161 -1.13 -21.69 21.73
CA LEU A 161 -0.05 -20.73 21.94
C LEU A 161 1.15 -21.44 22.58
N ASP A 162 2.27 -21.43 21.87
CA ASP A 162 3.55 -21.88 22.35
C ASP A 162 4.56 -20.71 22.23
N PRO A 163 5.05 -20.15 23.35
CA PRO A 163 6.03 -19.06 23.33
C PRO A 163 7.34 -19.40 22.60
N ALA A 164 7.68 -20.68 22.45
CA ALA A 164 8.86 -21.12 21.70
C ALA A 164 8.66 -20.90 20.19
N SER A 165 7.46 -21.21 19.68
CA SER A 165 7.13 -21.09 18.25
C SER A 165 6.43 -19.80 17.85
N MET A 166 5.84 -19.07 18.79
CA MET A 166 5.04 -17.87 18.55
C MET A 166 5.46 -16.72 19.46
N GLU A 167 5.52 -15.51 18.91
CA GLU A 167 5.79 -14.28 19.64
C GLU A 167 4.68 -13.27 19.40
N LYS A 168 4.09 -12.71 20.46
CA LYS A 168 3.04 -11.70 20.31
C LYS A 168 3.66 -10.38 19.85
N LEU A 169 3.17 -9.85 18.73
CA LEU A 169 3.59 -8.55 18.21
C LEU A 169 2.74 -7.42 18.76
N ALA A 170 3.37 -6.27 19.00
CA ALA A 170 2.66 -5.06 19.40
C ALA A 170 1.90 -4.45 18.21
N LEU A 171 0.61 -4.19 18.44
CA LEU A 171 -0.27 -3.49 17.51
C LEU A 171 -0.33 -2.02 17.89
N GLU A 172 0.32 -1.17 17.11
CA GLU A 172 0.18 0.27 17.25
C GLU A 172 -1.16 0.71 16.67
N THR A 173 -2.07 1.19 17.51
CA THR A 173 -3.35 1.76 17.07
C THR A 173 -3.14 3.22 16.69
N VAL A 174 -2.47 3.45 15.55
CA VAL A 174 -2.17 4.78 15.03
C VAL A 174 -2.84 4.94 13.68
N SER A 175 -3.70 5.96 13.57
CA SER A 175 -4.28 6.35 12.29
C SER A 175 -3.26 7.10 11.44
N ARG A 176 -2.77 6.46 10.37
CA ARG A 176 -1.88 7.09 9.39
C ARG A 176 -2.47 7.00 7.99
N THR A 177 -2.32 8.09 7.23
CA THR A 177 -2.70 8.14 5.81
C THR A 177 -1.46 7.93 4.95
N TYR A 178 -1.54 6.98 4.03
CA TYR A 178 -0.45 6.65 3.10
C TYR A 178 -0.89 6.81 1.66
N LEU A 179 0.04 7.24 0.81
CA LEU A 179 -0.07 7.08 -0.64
C LEU A 179 0.73 5.84 -1.03
N LEU A 180 0.08 4.87 -1.67
CA LEU A 180 0.75 3.65 -2.11
C LEU A 180 1.62 3.91 -3.34
N SER A 181 2.91 3.54 -3.27
CA SER A 181 3.84 3.60 -4.41
C SER A 181 3.93 2.29 -5.21
N THR A 182 3.20 1.26 -4.79
CA THR A 182 3.05 -0.02 -5.48
C THR A 182 1.61 -0.50 -5.31
N GLU A 183 1.16 -1.42 -6.15
CA GLU A 183 -0.09 -2.14 -5.88
C GLU A 183 0.03 -2.93 -4.58
N ALA A 184 -1.08 -3.08 -3.86
CA ALA A 184 -1.11 -3.78 -2.59
C ALA A 184 -2.35 -4.64 -2.47
N THR A 185 -2.21 -5.86 -1.94
CA THR A 185 -3.31 -6.81 -1.81
C THR A 185 -3.92 -6.74 -0.41
N GLN A 186 -5.23 -6.53 -0.33
CA GLN A 186 -6.01 -6.66 0.89
C GLN A 186 -6.32 -8.13 1.18
N ARG A 187 -6.21 -8.51 2.45
CA ARG A 187 -6.35 -9.88 2.94
C ARG A 187 -7.16 -9.93 4.23
N ALA A 188 -7.87 -11.02 4.46
CA ALA A 188 -8.61 -11.24 5.70
C ALA A 188 -7.71 -11.51 6.92
N ASN A 189 -6.47 -11.95 6.68
CA ASN A 189 -5.50 -12.31 7.71
C ASN A 189 -4.13 -11.67 7.40
N ALA A 190 -3.34 -11.40 8.44
CA ALA A 190 -1.95 -10.97 8.28
C ALA A 190 -1.06 -12.03 7.58
N CYS A 191 -1.43 -13.32 7.71
CA CYS A 191 -0.72 -14.43 7.10
C CYS A 191 -1.28 -14.77 5.72
N VAL A 192 -0.42 -14.76 4.70
CA VAL A 192 -0.80 -15.05 3.32
C VAL A 192 -1.41 -16.45 3.16
N CYS A 193 -0.94 -17.45 3.92
CA CYS A 193 -1.40 -18.83 3.81
C CYS A 193 -2.84 -19.07 4.27
N PHE A 194 -3.40 -18.16 5.06
CA PHE A 194 -4.77 -18.28 5.59
C PHE A 194 -5.76 -17.31 4.98
N SER A 195 -5.31 -16.50 4.02
CA SER A 195 -6.16 -15.50 3.42
C SER A 195 -5.99 -15.49 1.91
N HIS A 196 -7.10 -15.69 1.22
CA HIS A 196 -7.23 -15.32 -0.17
C HIS A 196 -7.17 -13.78 -0.28
N ALA A 197 -6.71 -13.31 -1.45
CA ALA A 197 -6.79 -11.91 -1.80
C ALA A 197 -8.27 -11.50 -1.83
N LEU A 198 -8.65 -10.52 -0.99
CA LEU A 198 -9.99 -9.96 -0.97
C LEU A 198 -10.16 -8.94 -2.09
N SER A 199 -9.16 -8.07 -2.24
CA SER A 199 -9.11 -7.05 -3.27
C SER A 199 -7.65 -6.63 -3.53
N THR A 200 -7.43 -5.94 -4.64
CA THR A 200 -6.15 -5.29 -4.94
C THR A 200 -6.37 -3.78 -4.93
N LEU A 201 -5.59 -3.09 -4.10
CA LEU A 201 -5.50 -1.65 -4.05
C LEU A 201 -4.54 -1.20 -5.16
N PRO A 202 -5.00 -0.40 -6.14
CA PRO A 202 -4.15 0.03 -7.24
C PRO A 202 -3.06 0.98 -6.76
N LEU A 203 -2.01 1.09 -7.57
CA LEU A 203 -0.94 2.07 -7.43
C LEU A 203 -1.53 3.49 -7.24
N ARG A 204 -0.92 4.30 -6.35
CA ARG A 204 -1.38 5.64 -5.94
C ARG A 204 -2.73 5.68 -5.22
N SER A 205 -3.21 4.54 -4.71
CA SER A 205 -4.32 4.57 -3.76
C SER A 205 -3.93 5.32 -2.48
N ILE A 206 -4.88 6.08 -1.96
CA ILE A 206 -4.73 6.76 -0.68
C ILE A 206 -5.44 5.90 0.35
N VAL A 207 -4.70 5.32 1.28
CA VAL A 207 -5.22 4.41 2.28
C VAL A 207 -5.11 5.04 3.66
N LYS A 208 -6.16 4.85 4.46
CA LYS A 208 -6.16 5.19 5.88
C LYS A 208 -5.96 3.91 6.65
N THR A 209 -5.00 3.95 7.57
CA THR A 209 -4.67 2.80 8.41
C THR A 209 -5.29 2.96 9.77
N LYS A 210 -5.69 1.85 10.39
CA LYS A 210 -6.19 1.85 11.78
C LYS A 210 -5.14 1.33 12.76
N ARG A 211 -4.42 0.28 12.33
CA ARG A 211 -3.40 -0.42 13.12
C ARG A 211 -2.18 -0.71 12.26
N ILE A 212 -1.01 -0.64 12.87
CA ILE A 212 0.29 -0.91 12.25
C ILE A 212 1.02 -1.92 13.14
N LEU A 213 1.67 -2.91 12.51
CA LEU A 213 2.58 -3.81 13.21
C LEU A 213 3.97 -3.17 13.31
N ALA A 214 4.45 -2.98 14.53
CA ALA A 214 5.82 -2.56 14.79
C ALA A 214 6.78 -3.76 14.66
N GLY A 215 7.98 -3.52 14.13
CA GLY A 215 9.09 -4.50 14.17
C GLY A 215 9.09 -5.60 13.11
N VAL A 216 8.21 -5.55 12.11
CA VAL A 216 8.23 -6.51 10.99
C VAL A 216 9.05 -5.92 9.85
N GLU A 217 10.33 -6.30 9.74
CA GLU A 217 11.18 -5.94 8.60
C GLU A 217 11.30 -7.14 7.64
N PRO A 218 11.28 -6.92 6.30
CA PRO A 218 11.35 -5.64 5.58
C PRO A 218 9.99 -5.05 5.17
N THR A 219 8.87 -5.61 5.63
CA THR A 219 7.51 -5.22 5.20
C THR A 219 6.69 -4.63 6.34
N THR A 220 6.16 -3.43 6.14
CA THR A 220 5.17 -2.86 7.05
C THR A 220 3.82 -3.52 6.82
N VAL A 221 3.30 -4.20 7.82
CA VAL A 221 1.96 -4.81 7.80
C VAL A 221 1.01 -3.90 8.56
N LEU A 222 -0.12 -3.61 7.93
CA LEU A 222 -1.08 -2.62 8.42
C LEU A 222 -2.50 -3.03 8.11
N THR A 223 -3.47 -2.36 8.74
CA THR A 223 -4.88 -2.59 8.49
C THR A 223 -5.52 -1.43 7.75
N VAL A 224 -6.22 -1.72 6.65
CA VAL A 224 -7.05 -0.79 5.86
C VAL A 224 -8.47 -1.35 5.88
N ASP A 225 -9.44 -0.60 6.40
CA ASP A 225 -10.84 -1.04 6.53
C ASP A 225 -10.99 -2.41 7.21
N ASP A 226 -10.22 -2.63 8.29
CA ASP A 226 -10.16 -3.89 9.07
C ASP A 226 -9.63 -5.11 8.31
N THR A 227 -9.11 -4.92 7.09
CA THR A 227 -8.37 -5.92 6.31
C THR A 227 -6.86 -5.67 6.36
N TRP A 228 -6.06 -6.71 6.17
CA TRP A 228 -4.60 -6.66 6.25
C TRP A 228 -3.96 -6.35 4.90
N VAL A 229 -2.96 -5.49 4.91
CA VAL A 229 -2.13 -5.15 3.76
C VAL A 229 -0.66 -5.17 4.18
N SER A 230 0.18 -5.80 3.36
CA SER A 230 1.64 -5.81 3.55
C SER A 230 2.29 -4.89 2.50
N LEU A 231 3.06 -3.90 2.94
CA LEU A 231 3.76 -2.95 2.09
C LEU A 231 5.27 -3.07 2.29
N PRO A 232 6.11 -2.93 1.24
CA PRO A 232 7.53 -2.70 1.41
C PRO A 232 7.77 -1.43 2.25
N HIS A 233 8.77 -1.43 3.13
CA HIS A 233 9.05 -0.30 4.04
C HIS A 233 9.28 1.05 3.32
N ARG A 234 9.68 1.01 2.04
CA ARG A 234 9.90 2.20 1.19
C ARG A 234 8.65 2.70 0.46
N SER A 235 7.49 2.07 0.62
CA SER A 235 6.31 2.36 -0.20
C SER A 235 5.37 3.43 0.34
N THR A 236 5.79 4.15 1.39
CA THR A 236 4.97 5.15 2.08
C THR A 236 5.54 6.55 1.89
N HIS A 237 4.90 7.35 1.05
CA HIS A 237 5.32 8.73 0.82
C HIS A 237 4.15 9.72 0.99
N ARG A 238 4.49 10.96 1.34
CA ARG A 238 3.57 12.09 1.16
C ARG A 238 3.67 12.55 -0.30
N PRO A 239 2.54 12.81 -1.00
CA PRO A 239 2.60 13.37 -2.33
C PRO A 239 3.32 14.74 -2.28
N LYS A 240 4.30 14.95 -3.16
CA LYS A 240 5.06 16.20 -3.27
C LYS A 240 4.49 17.07 -4.40
N SER A 241 4.53 18.39 -4.22
CA SER A 241 4.19 19.34 -5.28
C SER A 241 5.19 19.24 -6.44
N VAL A 242 4.70 19.36 -7.68
CA VAL A 242 5.58 19.51 -8.86
C VAL A 242 6.02 20.97 -8.96
N PRO A 243 7.31 21.26 -9.18
CA PRO A 243 7.77 22.61 -9.49
C PRO A 243 7.10 23.16 -10.77
N PRO A 244 6.96 24.49 -10.91
CA PRO A 244 6.53 25.11 -12.16
C PRO A 244 7.41 24.71 -13.35
N ALA A 245 6.80 24.50 -14.51
CA ALA A 245 7.50 24.04 -15.71
C ALA A 245 8.63 24.98 -16.11
N GLY A 246 8.43 26.30 -16.07
CA GLY A 246 9.47 27.25 -16.45
C GLY A 246 10.77 27.12 -15.65
N ARG A 247 10.70 26.69 -14.38
CA ARG A 247 11.87 26.47 -13.51
C ARG A 247 12.63 25.19 -13.82
N LEU A 248 12.07 24.34 -14.67
CA LEU A 248 12.64 23.08 -15.11
C LEU A 248 13.28 23.18 -16.50
N ILE A 249 13.26 24.37 -17.12
CA ILE A 249 13.78 24.63 -18.45
C ILE A 249 15.08 25.42 -18.32
N GLN A 250 16.11 24.95 -19.02
CA GLN A 250 17.32 25.72 -19.30
C GLN A 250 17.37 26.00 -20.79
N LEU A 251 17.33 27.29 -21.16
CA LEU A 251 17.34 27.72 -22.55
C LEU A 251 18.56 28.60 -22.78
N CYS A 252 19.36 28.22 -23.78
CA CYS A 252 20.41 29.04 -24.37
C CYS A 252 20.09 29.24 -25.84
N LEU A 253 20.13 30.49 -26.30
CA LEU A 253 19.73 30.89 -27.64
C LEU A 253 20.78 31.88 -28.16
N GLN A 254 21.27 31.64 -29.37
CA GLN A 254 22.18 32.49 -30.13
C GLN A 254 21.74 32.52 -31.60
N GLU A 255 20.90 33.49 -31.96
CA GLU A 255 20.26 33.57 -33.28
C GLU A 255 19.46 32.30 -33.60
N ASN A 256 19.86 31.53 -34.61
CA ASN A 256 19.25 30.26 -34.99
C ASN A 256 19.87 29.05 -34.29
N VAL A 257 20.89 29.28 -33.45
CA VAL A 257 21.57 28.24 -32.67
C VAL A 257 20.95 28.19 -31.28
N TYR A 258 20.52 27.01 -30.82
CA TYR A 258 19.98 26.90 -29.47
C TYR A 258 20.26 25.55 -28.82
N VAL A 259 20.24 25.57 -27.48
CA VAL A 259 20.21 24.40 -26.62
C VAL A 259 19.08 24.59 -25.62
N VAL A 260 18.18 23.61 -25.57
CA VAL A 260 17.18 23.50 -24.51
C VAL A 260 17.46 22.25 -23.71
N VAL A 261 17.49 22.35 -22.39
CA VAL A 261 17.48 21.22 -21.46
C VAL A 261 16.20 21.29 -20.64
N LEU A 262 15.42 20.23 -20.70
CA LEU A 262 14.14 20.06 -20.05
C LEU A 262 14.27 19.01 -18.95
N ASN A 263 14.06 19.41 -17.70
CA ASN A 263 14.03 18.51 -16.55
C ASN A 263 12.61 17.97 -16.36
N GLU A 264 12.35 16.77 -16.88
CA GLU A 264 11.05 16.12 -16.74
C GLU A 264 10.90 15.48 -15.37
N VAL A 265 9.79 15.81 -14.70
CA VAL A 265 9.39 15.15 -13.45
C VAL A 265 8.54 13.95 -13.82
N HIS A 266 8.92 12.76 -13.37
CA HIS A 266 8.12 11.56 -13.58
C HIS A 266 6.79 11.65 -12.82
N GLU A 267 5.87 10.75 -13.13
CA GLU A 267 4.57 10.74 -12.44
C GLU A 267 4.68 10.47 -10.92
N ASP A 268 5.64 9.62 -10.52
CA ASP A 268 5.99 9.39 -9.11
C ASP A 268 6.76 10.57 -8.50
N GLY A 269 7.24 11.45 -9.38
CA GLY A 269 7.82 12.78 -9.18
C GLY A 269 8.84 12.94 -8.08
N ASP A 270 9.55 11.85 -7.83
CA ASP A 270 10.88 11.84 -7.24
C ASP A 270 11.97 11.68 -8.31
N ALA A 271 11.67 11.07 -9.46
CA ALA A 271 12.63 10.88 -10.54
C ALA A 271 12.60 12.05 -11.54
N LEU A 272 13.79 12.58 -11.85
CA LEU A 272 14.01 13.57 -12.89
C LEU A 272 14.71 12.89 -14.09
N SER A 273 14.06 12.90 -15.25
CA SER A 273 14.74 12.62 -16.53
C SER A 273 15.08 13.93 -17.21
N GLN A 274 16.06 13.89 -18.12
CA GLN A 274 16.41 15.05 -18.92
C GLN A 274 16.23 14.76 -20.40
N PHE A 275 15.60 15.71 -21.07
CA PHE A 275 15.49 15.75 -22.51
C PHE A 275 16.15 17.03 -23.00
N HIS A 276 16.90 16.96 -24.09
CA HIS A 276 17.49 18.16 -24.69
C HIS A 276 17.24 18.21 -26.19
N VAL A 277 17.04 19.44 -26.68
CA VAL A 277 16.88 19.76 -28.10
C VAL A 277 17.93 20.79 -28.47
N THR A 278 18.63 20.53 -29.55
CA THR A 278 19.64 21.44 -30.08
C THR A 278 19.38 21.73 -31.55
N SER A 279 19.85 22.89 -32.01
CA SER A 279 19.89 23.23 -33.44
C SER A 279 21.15 24.03 -33.74
N HIS A 280 21.85 23.66 -34.81
CA HIS A 280 23.05 24.34 -35.33
C HIS A 280 24.15 24.62 -34.29
N VAL A 281 24.24 23.81 -33.24
CA VAL A 281 25.27 23.94 -32.19
C VAL A 281 26.62 23.40 -32.65
N PRO A 282 27.75 23.90 -32.10
CA PRO A 282 29.07 23.40 -32.47
C PRO A 282 29.22 21.89 -32.25
N ASP A 283 29.89 21.18 -33.17
CA ASP A 283 30.08 19.72 -33.09
C ASP A 283 30.74 19.24 -31.79
N ALA A 284 31.59 20.09 -31.18
CA ALA A 284 32.19 19.81 -29.88
C ALA A 284 31.11 19.76 -28.77
N LEU A 285 30.15 20.67 -28.80
CA LEU A 285 29.04 20.71 -27.83
C LEU A 285 28.06 19.56 -28.07
N THR A 286 27.74 19.27 -29.34
CA THR A 286 26.89 18.13 -29.72
C THR A 286 27.45 16.82 -29.16
N ARG A 287 28.74 16.56 -29.37
CA ARG A 287 29.41 15.36 -28.86
C ARG A 287 29.36 15.25 -27.33
N GLU A 288 29.54 16.35 -26.61
CA GLU A 288 29.45 16.35 -25.14
C GLU A 288 28.02 16.11 -24.64
N LEU A 289 27.01 16.70 -25.30
CA LEU A 289 25.60 16.47 -24.97
C LEU A 289 25.18 15.02 -25.24
N ASP A 290 25.62 14.46 -26.37
CA ASP A 290 25.39 13.06 -26.72
C ASP A 290 26.11 12.11 -25.75
N ALA A 291 27.33 12.45 -25.32
CA ALA A 291 28.05 11.69 -24.30
C ALA A 291 27.33 11.72 -22.95
N CYS A 292 26.80 12.87 -22.53
CA CYS A 292 25.97 12.98 -21.33
C CYS A 292 24.71 12.11 -21.45
N ARG A 293 24.06 12.13 -22.62
CA ARG A 293 22.87 11.31 -22.90
C ARG A 293 23.17 9.82 -22.82
N ALA A 294 24.21 9.37 -23.52
CA ALA A 294 24.59 7.96 -23.58
C ALA A 294 25.01 7.40 -22.22
N SER A 295 25.63 8.24 -21.38
CA SER A 295 26.07 7.87 -20.03
C SER A 295 25.02 8.07 -18.93
N GLY A 296 23.85 8.63 -19.25
CA GLY A 296 22.80 8.95 -18.28
C GLY A 296 23.22 10.02 -17.26
N GLN A 297 24.18 10.87 -17.61
CA GLN A 297 24.69 11.92 -16.73
C GLN A 297 23.81 13.16 -16.82
N PRO A 298 23.26 13.66 -15.70
CA PRO A 298 22.40 14.83 -15.74
C PRO A 298 23.23 16.09 -15.95
N ILE A 299 22.80 16.88 -16.93
CA ILE A 299 23.26 18.23 -17.21
C ILE A 299 22.75 19.16 -16.11
N GLU A 300 23.67 19.76 -15.36
CA GLU A 300 23.31 20.72 -14.32
C GLU A 300 23.08 22.11 -14.88
N ARG A 301 23.95 22.56 -15.79
CA ARG A 301 23.86 23.89 -16.38
C ARG A 301 24.34 23.94 -17.82
N VAL A 302 23.59 24.64 -18.66
CA VAL A 302 24.04 25.16 -19.96
C VAL A 302 23.98 26.68 -19.91
N ALA A 303 25.00 27.36 -20.43
CA ALA A 303 25.04 28.82 -20.51
C ALA A 303 25.82 29.27 -21.74
N LEU A 304 25.57 30.50 -22.18
CA LEU A 304 26.32 31.18 -23.23
C LEU A 304 27.15 32.32 -22.62
N GLY A 305 28.44 32.34 -22.93
CA GLY A 305 29.37 33.40 -22.54
C GLY A 305 29.16 34.68 -23.34
N ALA A 306 29.66 35.80 -22.81
CA ALA A 306 29.62 37.10 -23.50
C ALA A 306 30.46 37.13 -24.80
N ASP A 307 31.42 36.22 -24.90
CA ASP A 307 32.29 35.96 -26.05
C ASP A 307 31.68 34.96 -27.06
N GLY A 308 30.45 34.49 -26.83
CA GLY A 308 29.82 33.43 -27.62
C GLY A 308 30.31 32.02 -27.29
N ALA A 309 31.12 31.84 -26.24
CA ALA A 309 31.55 30.51 -25.81
C ALA A 309 30.41 29.75 -25.11
N TRP A 310 30.29 28.46 -25.40
CA TRP A 310 29.28 27.60 -24.79
C TRP A 310 29.83 26.93 -23.55
N TYR A 311 29.09 27.02 -22.45
CA TYR A 311 29.41 26.40 -21.17
C TYR A 311 28.44 25.28 -20.86
N LEU A 312 28.98 24.10 -20.54
CA LEU A 312 28.23 22.93 -20.13
C LEU A 312 28.79 22.42 -18.80
N SER A 313 27.91 22.11 -17.85
CA SER A 313 28.26 21.39 -16.62
C SER A 313 27.32 20.24 -16.38
N TYR A 314 27.87 19.10 -15.98
CA TYR A 314 27.14 17.86 -15.74
C TYR A 314 27.74 17.09 -14.56
N MET A 315 26.96 16.17 -13.99
CA MET A 315 27.38 15.34 -12.88
C MET A 315 27.86 13.98 -13.34
N THR A 316 29.07 13.61 -12.91
CA THR A 316 29.63 12.26 -13.06
C THR A 316 29.63 11.54 -11.71
N ARG A 317 29.93 10.24 -11.71
CA ARG A 317 30.16 9.47 -10.46
C ARG A 317 31.32 10.04 -9.62
N ALA A 318 32.30 10.69 -10.26
CA ALA A 318 33.44 11.31 -9.61
C ALA A 318 33.17 12.77 -9.16
N GLY A 319 31.98 13.31 -9.42
CA GLY A 319 31.59 14.67 -9.09
C GLY A 319 31.28 15.53 -10.32
N ARG A 320 31.24 16.84 -10.10
CA ARG A 320 30.84 17.83 -11.10
C ARG A 320 31.94 18.10 -12.11
N VAL A 321 31.62 17.96 -13.40
CA VAL A 321 32.51 18.32 -14.50
C VAL A 321 32.00 19.60 -15.16
N LYS A 322 32.93 20.48 -15.55
CA LYS A 322 32.65 21.73 -16.28
C LYS A 322 33.46 21.73 -17.57
N ARG A 323 32.81 21.99 -18.70
CA ARG A 323 33.41 22.07 -20.03
C ARG A 323 33.03 23.40 -20.67
N CYS A 324 33.97 23.94 -21.45
CA CYS A 324 33.79 25.12 -22.27
C CYS A 324 34.14 24.72 -23.70
N SER A 325 33.24 24.94 -24.65
CA SER A 325 33.52 24.80 -26.07
C SER A 325 33.47 26.20 -26.70
N SER A 326 34.63 26.69 -27.12
CA SER A 326 34.68 27.93 -27.91
C SER A 326 34.27 27.63 -29.34
N ASN A 327 33.39 28.45 -29.90
CA ASN A 327 33.27 28.58 -31.35
C ASN A 327 33.36 30.08 -31.65
N THR A 328 34.41 30.49 -32.36
CA THR A 328 34.59 31.87 -32.81
C THR A 328 33.57 32.18 -33.90
N LEU A 329 32.42 32.70 -33.50
CA LEU A 329 31.59 33.62 -34.29
C LEU A 329 31.16 34.73 -33.33
N ILE A 330 31.89 35.85 -33.38
CA ILE A 330 31.67 37.00 -32.53
C ILE A 330 30.41 37.73 -32.99
N ALA A 331 29.39 37.69 -32.15
CA ALA A 331 28.34 38.68 -32.06
C ALA A 331 27.95 38.76 -30.58
N ALA A 332 27.99 39.97 -30.00
CA ALA A 332 28.02 40.23 -28.57
C ALA A 332 26.70 39.82 -27.89
N TYR A 333 26.65 38.61 -27.32
CA TYR A 333 25.49 38.13 -26.59
C TYR A 333 25.57 38.44 -25.09
N ARG A 334 24.44 38.88 -24.50
CA ARG A 334 24.30 39.09 -23.06
C ARG A 334 23.30 38.09 -22.50
N ASP A 335 23.80 37.07 -21.80
CA ASP A 335 22.97 36.17 -21.01
C ASP A 335 22.56 36.88 -19.70
N LEU A 336 21.36 37.45 -19.67
CA LEU A 336 20.77 37.94 -18.43
C LEU A 336 20.32 36.74 -17.60
N HIS A 337 21.23 36.20 -16.78
CA HIS A 337 20.89 35.20 -15.78
C HIS A 337 20.23 35.88 -14.57
N ILE A 338 18.96 35.57 -14.39
CA ILE A 338 18.02 36.28 -13.52
C ILE A 338 18.27 35.94 -12.04
N ARG A 339 19.29 36.55 -11.44
CA ARG A 339 19.35 36.73 -9.97
C ARG A 339 19.13 38.21 -9.65
N GLY A 340 17.90 38.70 -9.88
CA GLY A 340 17.52 40.09 -9.57
C GLY A 340 16.29 40.63 -10.34
N ILE A 341 15.17 39.88 -10.33
CA ILE A 341 14.00 40.04 -11.22
C ILE A 341 13.45 41.48 -11.35
N LYS A 342 13.41 42.28 -10.28
CA LYS A 342 12.87 43.65 -10.38
C LYS A 342 13.81 44.62 -11.10
N ARG A 343 15.10 44.63 -10.75
CA ARG A 343 16.09 45.52 -11.38
C ARG A 343 16.39 45.09 -12.82
N ALA A 344 16.38 43.78 -13.09
CA ALA A 344 16.62 43.24 -14.43
C ALA A 344 15.47 43.59 -15.39
N ARG A 345 14.20 43.51 -14.95
CA ARG A 345 13.04 43.91 -15.77
C ARG A 345 13.14 45.38 -16.20
N ASP A 346 13.41 46.29 -15.28
CA ASP A 346 13.53 47.72 -15.60
C ASP A 346 14.76 48.04 -16.46
N SER A 347 15.82 47.23 -16.35
CA SER A 347 17.02 47.33 -17.19
C SER A 347 16.73 46.83 -18.61
N VAL A 348 16.09 45.66 -18.74
CA VAL A 348 15.70 45.08 -20.04
C VAL A 348 14.69 45.96 -20.76
N VAL A 349 13.68 46.49 -20.05
CA VAL A 349 12.71 47.41 -20.65
C VAL A 349 13.37 48.71 -21.12
N ARG A 350 14.40 49.20 -20.43
CA ARG A 350 15.16 50.39 -20.86
C ARG A 350 16.09 50.10 -22.04
N GLU A 351 16.76 48.95 -22.04
CA GLU A 351 17.73 48.57 -23.08
C GLU A 351 17.03 48.16 -24.39
N TYR A 352 15.85 47.56 -24.30
CA TYR A 352 15.07 47.07 -25.44
C TYR A 352 13.84 47.93 -25.74
N GLN A 353 13.88 49.25 -25.51
CA GLN A 353 12.79 50.18 -25.86
C GLN A 353 12.33 50.06 -27.32
N GLY A 354 13.20 49.59 -28.22
CA GLY A 354 12.90 49.33 -29.64
C GLY A 354 12.19 48.00 -29.94
N ASN A 355 11.78 47.22 -28.93
CA ASN A 355 11.01 45.98 -29.11
C ASN A 355 9.70 46.02 -28.29
N PRO A 356 8.61 46.55 -28.86
CA PRO A 356 7.35 46.73 -28.13
C PRO A 356 6.73 45.40 -27.70
N GLU A 357 6.93 44.32 -28.44
CA GLU A 357 6.39 42.99 -28.12
C GLU A 357 7.04 42.41 -26.87
N LEU A 358 8.37 42.52 -26.74
CA LEU A 358 9.11 42.09 -25.55
C LEU A 358 8.67 42.90 -24.32
N ILE A 359 8.55 44.22 -24.47
CA ILE A 359 8.08 45.08 -23.38
C ILE A 359 6.67 44.71 -22.98
N GLN A 360 5.77 44.46 -23.94
CA GLN A 360 4.41 44.02 -23.65
C GLN A 360 4.40 42.70 -22.87
N ALA A 361 5.20 41.71 -23.29
CA ALA A 361 5.33 40.42 -22.62
C ALA A 361 5.83 40.58 -21.17
N LEU A 362 6.79 41.47 -20.92
CA LEU A 362 7.35 41.71 -19.59
C LEU A 362 6.47 42.60 -18.71
N THR A 363 5.74 43.56 -19.30
CA THR A 363 4.99 44.58 -18.54
C THR A 363 3.57 44.18 -18.19
N LYS A 364 2.91 43.45 -19.09
CA LYS A 364 1.55 42.93 -18.93
C LYS A 364 1.55 41.40 -19.07
N PRO A 365 2.25 40.66 -18.19
CA PRO A 365 2.09 39.21 -18.17
C PRO A 365 0.61 38.92 -17.91
N LEU A 366 0.00 38.11 -18.79
CA LEU A 366 -1.39 37.71 -18.66
C LEU A 366 -1.59 37.00 -17.31
N GLN A 367 -2.75 37.21 -16.70
CA GLN A 367 -3.08 36.60 -15.43
C GLN A 367 -2.98 35.07 -15.56
N GLY A 368 -2.23 34.43 -14.67
CA GLY A 368 -1.98 32.99 -14.69
C GLY A 368 -0.65 32.54 -15.29
N TYR A 369 0.21 33.45 -15.78
CA TYR A 369 1.52 33.08 -16.35
C TYR A 369 2.55 32.74 -15.24
N GLY A 370 2.39 33.33 -14.06
CA GLY A 370 3.31 33.21 -12.93
C GLY A 370 4.52 34.13 -13.05
N ASP A 371 5.58 33.85 -12.29
CA ASP A 371 6.78 34.70 -12.29
C ASP A 371 7.62 34.52 -13.56
N VAL A 372 8.33 35.56 -13.98
CA VAL A 372 9.34 35.49 -15.04
C VAL A 372 10.53 34.67 -14.53
N VAL A 373 10.85 33.59 -15.23
CA VAL A 373 11.94 32.67 -14.88
C VAL A 373 13.21 32.99 -15.67
N ALA A 374 13.07 33.22 -16.97
CA ALA A 374 14.19 33.53 -17.86
C ALA A 374 13.74 34.43 -19.02
N VAL A 375 14.66 35.26 -19.51
CA VAL A 375 14.48 36.05 -20.72
C VAL A 375 15.69 35.80 -21.61
N ARG A 376 15.45 35.47 -22.87
CA ARG A 376 16.49 35.26 -23.89
C ARG A 376 16.15 36.14 -25.08
N CYS A 377 17.09 36.97 -25.49
CA CYS A 377 16.92 37.89 -26.61
C CYS A 377 18.06 37.68 -27.61
N THR A 378 17.76 37.82 -28.89
CA THR A 378 18.72 37.79 -29.98
C THR A 378 19.08 39.19 -30.45
N GLU A 379 20.20 39.32 -31.16
CA GLU A 379 20.60 40.60 -31.77
C GLU A 379 19.57 41.10 -32.79
N ARG A 380 18.89 40.17 -33.48
CA ARG A 380 17.77 40.46 -34.39
C ARG A 380 16.48 40.82 -33.67
N ARG A 381 16.54 41.08 -32.35
CA ARG A 381 15.40 41.39 -31.47
C ARG A 381 14.37 40.27 -31.37
N SER A 382 14.68 39.05 -31.80
CA SER A 382 13.86 37.87 -31.49
C SER A 382 14.01 37.54 -30.01
N PHE A 383 12.98 37.00 -29.36
CA PHE A 383 13.03 36.73 -27.93
C PHE A 383 12.21 35.52 -27.50
N VAL A 384 12.58 34.96 -26.36
CA VAL A 384 11.80 33.99 -25.60
C VAL A 384 11.77 34.43 -24.13
N VAL A 385 10.58 34.60 -23.58
CA VAL A 385 10.34 34.83 -22.16
C VAL A 385 9.72 33.58 -21.57
N LEU A 386 10.42 32.94 -20.62
CA LEU A 386 9.92 31.82 -19.86
C LEU A 386 9.26 32.32 -18.58
N PHE A 387 8.02 31.91 -18.34
CA PHE A 387 7.29 32.11 -17.09
C PHE A 387 7.14 30.78 -16.36
N ASP A 388 6.70 30.82 -15.10
CA ASP A 388 6.44 29.61 -14.32
C ASP A 388 5.50 28.62 -15.04
N TYR A 389 4.48 29.10 -15.74
CA TYR A 389 3.40 28.26 -16.29
C TYR A 389 3.20 28.36 -17.80
N THR A 390 3.96 29.21 -18.49
CA THR A 390 3.90 29.34 -19.95
C THR A 390 5.14 30.05 -20.46
N PHE A 391 5.21 30.30 -21.77
CA PHE A 391 6.24 31.12 -22.38
C PHE A 391 5.65 32.03 -23.45
N VAL A 392 6.39 33.07 -23.81
CA VAL A 392 6.11 33.92 -24.96
C VAL A 392 7.35 33.93 -25.83
N ALA A 393 7.18 33.70 -27.13
CA ALA A 393 8.25 33.73 -28.12
C ALA A 393 7.88 34.68 -29.27
N SER A 394 8.85 35.41 -29.79
CA SER A 394 8.66 36.21 -31.01
C SER A 394 8.51 35.31 -32.25
N PRO A 395 7.90 35.80 -33.34
CA PRO A 395 7.68 35.02 -34.57
C PRO A 395 8.95 34.43 -35.20
N ASP A 396 10.10 35.09 -35.02
CA ASP A 396 11.39 34.65 -35.58
C ASP A 396 12.04 33.47 -34.82
N ILE A 397 11.47 33.03 -33.71
CA ILE A 397 12.00 31.87 -32.97
C ILE A 397 11.67 30.59 -33.74
N PRO A 398 12.63 29.66 -33.91
CA PRO A 398 12.41 28.42 -34.65
C PRO A 398 11.17 27.66 -34.17
N GLU A 399 10.33 27.21 -35.10
CA GLU A 399 9.08 26.48 -34.82
C GLU A 399 9.33 25.22 -33.98
N LEU A 400 10.43 24.51 -34.23
CA LEU A 400 10.79 23.32 -33.45
C LEU A 400 11.02 23.66 -31.96
N LEU A 401 11.62 24.82 -31.67
CA LEU A 401 11.85 25.29 -30.30
C LEU A 401 10.52 25.64 -29.62
N THR A 402 9.65 26.40 -30.28
CA THR A 402 8.34 26.78 -29.72
C THR A 402 7.44 25.56 -29.51
N ALA A 403 7.39 24.63 -30.47
CA ALA A 403 6.65 23.38 -30.34
C ALA A 403 7.16 22.51 -29.18
N THR A 404 8.47 22.40 -29.02
CA THR A 404 9.11 21.66 -27.91
C THR A 404 8.74 22.26 -26.56
N LEU A 405 8.85 23.58 -26.41
CA LEU A 405 8.48 24.27 -25.17
C LEU A 405 6.99 24.09 -24.87
N GLN A 406 6.13 24.26 -25.87
CA GLN A 406 4.69 24.10 -25.71
C GLN A 406 4.31 22.69 -25.24
N GLN A 407 4.86 21.66 -25.88
CA GLN A 407 4.64 20.26 -25.47
C GLN A 407 5.08 20.02 -24.02
N PHE A 408 6.21 20.60 -23.61
CA PHE A 408 6.71 20.47 -22.24
C PHE A 408 5.80 21.15 -21.21
N TYR A 409 5.35 22.39 -21.47
CA TYR A 409 4.41 23.10 -20.61
C TYR A 409 3.07 22.35 -20.51
N ASP A 410 2.53 21.83 -21.61
CA ASP A 410 1.26 21.08 -21.61
C ASP A 410 1.36 19.79 -20.81
N LYS A 411 2.45 19.04 -20.99
CA LYS A 411 2.73 17.81 -20.22
C LYS A 411 2.85 18.11 -18.72
N HIS A 412 3.64 19.12 -18.35
CA HIS A 412 3.82 19.52 -16.95
C HIS A 412 2.56 20.11 -16.32
N GLY A 413 1.76 20.85 -17.09
CA GLY A 413 0.47 21.37 -16.66
C GLY A 413 -0.48 20.24 -16.24
N LYS A 414 -0.63 19.22 -17.09
CA LYS A 414 -1.42 18.02 -16.78
C LYS A 414 -0.89 17.28 -15.54
N LEU A 415 0.44 17.09 -15.47
CA LEU A 415 1.09 16.44 -14.33
C LEU A 415 0.80 17.17 -13.01
N ARG A 416 0.95 18.50 -13.01
CA ARG A 416 0.70 19.33 -11.83
C ARG A 416 -0.77 19.29 -11.41
N GLN A 417 -1.70 19.42 -12.35
CA GLN A 417 -3.14 19.33 -12.04
C GLN A 417 -3.48 17.96 -11.41
N ASN A 418 -2.94 16.88 -11.96
CA ASN A 418 -3.12 15.54 -11.40
C ASN A 418 -2.55 15.42 -9.98
N ARG A 419 -1.37 15.99 -9.74
CA ARG A 419 -0.73 16.04 -8.42
C ARG A 419 -1.52 16.88 -7.41
N ASP A 420 -1.98 18.06 -7.80
CA ASP A 420 -2.74 18.95 -6.93
C ASP A 420 -4.06 18.29 -6.53
N ARG A 421 -4.71 17.57 -7.46
CA ARG A 421 -5.89 16.73 -7.16
C ARG A 421 -5.55 15.61 -6.16
N LEU A 422 -4.42 14.93 -6.33
CA LEU A 422 -3.96 13.87 -5.43
C LEU A 422 -3.67 14.41 -4.02
N ILE A 423 -2.97 15.55 -3.93
CA ILE A 423 -2.65 16.24 -2.68
C ILE A 423 -3.93 16.71 -1.99
N ALA A 424 -4.88 17.29 -2.73
CA ALA A 424 -6.17 17.70 -2.19
C ALA A 424 -6.96 16.50 -1.65
N LYS A 425 -7.01 15.38 -2.40
CA LYS A 425 -7.63 14.13 -1.94
C LYS A 425 -6.95 13.58 -0.68
N PHE A 426 -5.62 13.62 -0.63
CA PHE A 426 -4.83 13.19 0.53
C PHE A 426 -5.15 14.04 1.76
N HIS A 427 -5.20 15.37 1.62
CA HIS A 427 -5.57 16.26 2.72
C HIS A 427 -7.01 16.09 3.16
N ARG A 428 -7.95 15.82 2.25
CA ARG A 428 -9.34 15.54 2.60
C ARG A 428 -9.46 14.28 3.46
N VAL A 429 -8.88 13.16 3.01
CA VAL A 429 -8.88 11.89 3.76
C VAL A 429 -8.22 12.05 5.13
N ARG A 430 -7.21 12.91 5.24
CA ARG A 430 -6.53 13.24 6.50
C ARG A 430 -7.33 14.18 7.43
N ARG A 431 -8.30 14.97 6.92
CA ARG A 431 -9.14 15.84 7.75
C ARG A 431 -10.39 15.13 8.25
N GLU A 432 -10.87 14.14 7.50
CA GLU A 432 -11.96 13.23 7.89
C GLU A 432 -11.50 12.16 8.89
N SER A 433 -10.26 12.29 9.41
CA SER A 433 -9.66 11.43 10.43
C SER A 433 -9.27 12.23 11.64
#